data_AF-A0A914QCM3-F1
#
_entry.id   AF-A0A914QCM3-F1
#
_cell.length_a   1.000
_cell.length_b   1.000
_cell.length_c   1.000
_cell.angle_alpha   90.00
_cell.angle_beta   90.00
_cell.angle_gamma   90.00
#
_symmetry.space_group_name_H-M   'P 1'
#
loop_
_entity.id
_entity.type
_entity.pdbx_description
1 polymer ?
#
loop_
_entity_poly.entity_id
_entity_poly.type
_entity_poly.pdbx_seq_one_letter_code
_entity_poly.pdbx_strand_id
1 'polypeptide(L)'
;MNEGERLKMIDQCRYVDEAYISPPFFPTIEFVNSLKVRVFKLFYTDLVTYDSLPYNPQKYKVILNIDTSIRFDPSFNFSNLISDVIKQNPTDVTLLASNSHNMFSATHPKMFECFPHINKKSTIKSTQYKSGLILWIGSEIGWKITKRFVTCALHPKCMGHPGSTVNCDYNLMTKFPNRFSGCHRFDQSALNLILLEESKYRSSQFQIESNAFKIRRNSKLK
;
A
#
# COMPACT_ATOMS: atom_id res chain seq x y z
N MET A 1 -6.82 18.39 -13.71
CA MET A 1 -5.48 18.78 -14.19
C MET A 1 -5.27 18.24 -15.58
N ASN A 2 -4.89 19.10 -16.53
CA ASN A 2 -4.45 18.67 -17.85
C ASN A 2 -3.04 18.04 -17.79
N GLU A 3 -2.57 17.46 -18.89
CA GLU A 3 -1.25 16.82 -18.96
C GLU A 3 -0.10 17.79 -18.66
N GLY A 4 -0.16 19.03 -19.16
CA GLY A 4 0.83 20.06 -18.88
C GLY A 4 0.91 20.47 -17.41
N GLU A 5 -0.23 20.54 -16.71
CA GLU A 5 -0.29 20.82 -15.27
C GLU A 5 0.29 19.65 -14.45
N ARG A 6 0.03 18.40 -14.85
CA ARG A 6 0.62 17.21 -14.22
C ARG A 6 2.14 17.21 -14.35
N LEU A 7 2.66 17.53 -15.54
CA LEU A 7 4.11 17.57 -15.78
C LEU A 7 4.79 18.66 -14.96
N LYS A 8 4.21 19.86 -14.89
CA LYS A 8 4.74 20.95 -14.05
C LYS A 8 4.81 20.56 -12.57
N MET A 9 3.84 19.79 -12.07
CA MET A 9 3.88 19.29 -10.68
C MET A 9 4.97 18.24 -10.46
N ILE A 10 5.16 17.34 -11.43
CA ILE A 10 6.17 16.28 -11.36
C ILE A 10 7.58 16.88 -11.45
N ASP A 11 7.80 17.85 -12.35
CA ASP A 11 9.08 18.54 -12.58
C ASP A 11 9.55 19.35 -11.35
N GLN A 12 8.62 19.79 -10.51
CA GLN A 12 8.93 20.46 -9.24
C GLN A 12 9.33 19.49 -8.11
N CYS A 13 9.24 18.18 -8.33
CA CYS A 13 9.57 17.19 -7.31
C CYS A 13 11.09 16.96 -7.26
N ARG A 14 11.72 17.32 -6.12
CA ARG A 14 13.17 17.17 -5.88
C ARG A 14 13.72 15.75 -6.09
N TYR A 15 12.87 14.74 -6.05
CA TYR A 15 13.25 13.33 -6.16
C TYR A 15 12.97 12.72 -7.55
N VAL A 16 12.53 13.54 -8.51
CA VAL A 16 12.29 13.10 -9.88
C VAL A 16 13.44 13.61 -10.74
N ASP A 17 14.23 12.69 -11.27
CA ASP A 17 15.34 13.01 -12.18
C ASP A 17 14.84 13.22 -13.63
N GLU A 18 13.78 12.50 -14.02
CA GLU A 18 13.19 12.56 -15.36
C GLU A 18 11.71 12.19 -15.31
N ALA A 19 10.89 12.84 -16.16
CA ALA A 19 9.46 12.56 -16.30
C ALA A 19 9.12 12.19 -17.74
N TYR A 20 8.46 11.05 -17.93
CA TYR A 20 8.04 10.58 -19.25
C TYR A 20 6.62 11.03 -19.55
N ILE A 21 6.43 11.68 -20.69
CA ILE A 21 5.13 12.17 -21.18
C ILE A 21 4.42 11.04 -21.92
N SER A 22 3.13 10.86 -21.67
CA SER A 22 2.33 9.80 -22.28
C SER A 22 2.98 8.40 -22.20
N PRO A 23 3.41 7.95 -21.00
CA PRO A 23 3.87 6.57 -20.86
C PRO A 23 2.72 5.62 -21.19
N PRO A 24 3.00 4.38 -21.62
CA PRO A 24 1.94 3.40 -21.75
C PRO A 24 1.22 3.29 -20.41
N PHE A 25 -0.12 3.19 -20.46
CA PHE A 25 -0.94 3.11 -19.25
C PHE A 25 -0.49 1.98 -18.31
N PHE A 26 0.10 0.92 -18.90
CA PHE A 26 0.80 -0.15 -18.22
C PHE A 26 2.28 -0.12 -18.60
N PRO A 27 3.21 -0.14 -17.63
CA PRO A 27 4.63 -0.30 -17.93
C PRO A 27 4.86 -1.68 -18.56
N THR A 28 5.21 -1.72 -19.84
CA THR A 28 5.58 -2.96 -20.53
C THR A 28 7.06 -3.27 -20.34
N ILE A 29 7.47 -4.53 -20.54
CA ILE A 29 8.90 -4.92 -20.55
C ILE A 29 9.64 -4.09 -21.59
N GLU A 30 9.04 -3.87 -22.77
CA GLU A 30 9.62 -3.07 -23.85
C GLU A 30 9.83 -1.61 -23.41
N PHE A 31 8.83 -1.02 -22.77
CA PHE A 31 8.93 0.34 -22.23
C PHE A 31 10.00 0.41 -21.16
N VAL A 32 10.01 -0.48 -20.18
CA VAL A 32 10.99 -0.41 -19.09
C VAL A 32 12.42 -0.71 -19.58
N ASN A 33 12.57 -1.59 -20.57
CA ASN A 33 13.86 -1.82 -21.24
C ASN A 33 14.33 -0.59 -22.02
N SER A 34 13.41 0.18 -22.65
CA SER A 34 13.77 1.41 -23.36
C SER A 34 14.28 2.50 -22.41
N LEU A 35 13.80 2.50 -21.16
CA LEU A 35 14.27 3.39 -20.08
C LEU A 35 15.66 3.02 -19.54
N LYS A 36 16.26 1.90 -19.95
CA LYS A 36 17.55 1.37 -19.45
C LYS A 36 17.62 1.26 -17.90
N VAL A 37 16.46 1.12 -17.25
CA VAL A 37 16.38 0.94 -15.79
C VAL A 37 16.84 -0.47 -15.44
N ARG A 38 17.76 -0.62 -14.47
CA ARG A 38 18.11 -1.95 -13.91
C ARG A 38 16.92 -2.51 -13.14
N VAL A 39 16.10 -3.29 -13.82
CA VAL A 39 15.00 -4.03 -13.22
C VAL A 39 15.50 -5.40 -12.77
N PHE A 40 15.52 -5.63 -11.46
CA PHE A 40 15.84 -6.95 -10.92
C PHE A 40 14.68 -7.97 -11.04
N LYS A 41 13.43 -7.49 -11.18
CA LYS A 41 12.24 -8.25 -11.61
C LYS A 41 11.04 -7.31 -11.73
N LEU A 42 10.33 -7.30 -12.86
CA LEU A 42 9.03 -6.62 -13.00
C LEU A 42 7.92 -7.62 -12.68
N PHE A 43 7.11 -7.33 -11.67
CA PHE A 43 5.80 -7.94 -11.54
C PHE A 43 4.80 -7.05 -12.26
N TYR A 44 4.25 -7.54 -13.37
CA TYR A 44 3.14 -6.87 -14.04
C TYR A 44 1.94 -6.82 -13.10
N THR A 45 1.51 -5.62 -12.75
CA THR A 45 0.11 -5.39 -12.39
C THR A 45 -0.57 -4.80 -13.61
N ASP A 46 -1.33 -5.63 -14.32
CA ASP A 46 -2.33 -5.14 -15.27
C ASP A 46 -3.35 -4.29 -14.47
N LEU A 47 -3.13 -2.98 -14.31
CA LEU A 47 -4.18 -2.03 -13.90
C LEU A 47 -5.13 -1.78 -15.08
N VAL A 48 -6.05 -2.70 -15.31
CA VAL A 48 -7.02 -2.63 -16.42
C VAL A 48 -8.04 -1.52 -16.19
N THR A 49 -8.29 -0.74 -17.24
CA THR A 49 -9.38 0.23 -17.36
C THR A 49 -10.72 -0.37 -16.96
N TYR A 50 -11.52 0.40 -16.23
CA TYR A 50 -12.67 -0.02 -15.43
C TYR A 50 -13.78 -0.79 -16.17
N ASP A 51 -13.85 -0.75 -17.50
CA ASP A 51 -15.07 -1.15 -18.22
C ASP A 51 -14.92 -2.09 -19.45
N SER A 52 -13.75 -2.65 -19.79
CA SER A 52 -13.67 -3.35 -21.09
C SER A 52 -12.86 -4.64 -21.24
N LEU A 53 -12.35 -5.29 -20.20
CA LEU A 53 -11.85 -6.67 -20.35
C LEU A 53 -12.17 -7.56 -19.13
N PRO A 54 -12.54 -8.83 -19.34
CA PRO A 54 -12.72 -9.79 -18.25
C PRO A 54 -11.35 -10.14 -17.67
N TYR A 55 -10.95 -9.51 -16.56
CA TYR A 55 -9.76 -9.90 -15.82
C TYR A 55 -9.95 -11.34 -15.30
N ASN A 56 -9.11 -12.26 -15.77
CA ASN A 56 -9.12 -13.66 -15.35
C ASN A 56 -8.19 -13.83 -14.12
N PRO A 57 -8.73 -14.06 -12.91
CA PRO A 57 -7.95 -14.21 -11.67
C PRO A 57 -6.94 -15.38 -11.70
N GLN A 58 -6.96 -16.23 -12.74
CA GLN A 58 -6.04 -17.36 -12.90
C GLN A 58 -4.64 -16.98 -13.44
N LYS A 59 -4.43 -15.78 -14.01
CA LYS A 59 -3.17 -15.45 -14.71
C LYS A 59 -1.97 -15.21 -13.78
N TYR A 60 -2.17 -14.64 -12.59
CA TYR A 60 -1.11 -14.40 -11.61
C TYR A 60 -1.52 -14.94 -10.24
N LYS A 61 -0.78 -15.94 -9.75
CA LYS A 61 -1.09 -16.59 -8.46
C LYS A 61 -0.69 -15.75 -7.26
N VAL A 62 0.36 -14.93 -7.38
CA VAL A 62 0.95 -14.13 -6.29
C VAL A 62 1.59 -12.84 -6.82
N ILE A 63 1.39 -11.71 -6.15
CA ILE A 63 2.05 -10.42 -6.41
C ILE A 63 2.72 -9.94 -5.12
N LEU A 64 3.97 -9.50 -5.19
CA LEU A 64 4.68 -8.91 -4.06
C LEU A 64 4.97 -7.44 -4.36
N ASN A 65 4.34 -6.54 -3.60
CA ASN A 65 4.58 -5.10 -3.64
C ASN A 65 5.66 -4.74 -2.60
N ILE A 66 6.72 -4.06 -3.04
CA ILE A 66 7.90 -3.77 -2.23
C ILE A 66 8.34 -2.33 -2.47
N ASP A 67 8.43 -1.56 -1.39
CA ASP A 67 9.03 -0.24 -1.38
C ASP A 67 10.55 -0.34 -1.58
N THR A 68 11.14 0.63 -2.27
CA THR A 68 12.57 0.64 -2.59
C THR A 68 13.46 0.70 -1.34
N SER A 69 12.87 1.02 -0.18
CA SER A 69 13.53 1.02 1.12
C SER A 69 13.67 -0.36 1.77
N ILE A 70 12.99 -1.40 1.27
CA ILE A 70 13.03 -2.76 1.84
C ILE A 70 14.31 -3.48 1.44
N ARG A 71 14.95 -4.17 2.39
CA ARG A 71 16.09 -5.06 2.18
C ARG A 71 15.78 -6.41 2.82
N PHE A 72 15.86 -7.48 2.05
CA PHE A 72 15.68 -8.83 2.57
C PHE A 72 17.00 -9.36 3.13
N ASP A 73 16.91 -10.22 4.14
CA ASP A 73 18.03 -11.06 4.53
C ASP A 73 18.41 -11.98 3.35
N PRO A 74 19.69 -12.12 2.99
CA PRO A 74 20.12 -13.07 1.95
C PRO A 74 19.65 -14.51 2.20
N SER A 75 19.44 -14.91 3.45
CA SER A 75 18.92 -16.24 3.78
C SER A 75 17.39 -16.34 3.71
N PHE A 76 16.69 -15.27 3.33
CA PHE A 76 15.24 -15.26 3.32
C PHE A 76 14.66 -16.12 2.20
N ASN A 77 13.73 -17.00 2.56
CA ASN A 77 13.02 -17.87 1.64
C ASN A 77 11.60 -17.34 1.37
N PHE A 78 11.39 -16.79 0.17
CA PHE A 78 10.08 -16.28 -0.26
C PHE A 78 9.01 -17.38 -0.36
N SER A 79 9.38 -18.61 -0.73
CA SER A 79 8.42 -19.72 -0.84
C SER A 79 7.82 -20.08 0.52
N ASN A 80 8.62 -20.00 1.58
CA ASN A 80 8.14 -20.22 2.95
C ASN A 80 7.15 -19.12 3.37
N LEU A 81 7.50 -17.85 3.13
CA LEU A 81 6.59 -16.73 3.39
C LEU A 81 5.25 -16.88 2.65
N ILE A 82 5.29 -17.19 1.35
CA ILE A 82 4.08 -17.39 0.55
C ILE A 82 3.25 -18.54 1.12
N SER A 83 3.89 -19.65 1.48
CA SER A 83 3.22 -20.81 2.08
C SER A 83 2.57 -20.49 3.42
N ASP A 84 3.25 -19.70 4.26
CA ASP A 84 2.72 -19.26 5.56
C ASP A 84 1.53 -18.33 5.37
N VAL A 85 1.61 -17.38 4.43
CA VAL A 85 0.49 -16.51 4.08
C VAL A 85 -0.72 -17.32 3.61
N ILE A 86 -0.54 -18.23 2.65
CA ILE A 86 -1.64 -19.03 2.10
C ILE A 86 -2.32 -19.88 3.19
N LYS A 87 -1.56 -20.37 4.17
CA LYS A 87 -2.12 -21.17 5.29
C LYS A 87 -2.87 -20.33 6.32
N GLN A 88 -2.43 -19.10 6.57
CA GLN A 88 -2.86 -18.32 7.73
C GLN A 88 -3.81 -17.16 7.39
N ASN A 89 -3.83 -16.70 6.13
CA ASN A 89 -4.49 -15.46 5.74
C ASN A 89 -5.73 -15.72 4.86
N PRO A 90 -6.96 -15.52 5.37
CA PRO A 90 -8.19 -15.67 4.59
C PRO A 90 -8.54 -14.45 3.72
N THR A 91 -7.82 -13.33 3.84
CA THR A 91 -8.04 -12.12 3.03
C THR A 91 -7.23 -12.12 1.73
N ASP A 92 -6.31 -13.08 1.56
CA ASP A 92 -5.41 -13.18 0.40
C ASP A 92 -4.53 -11.94 0.16
N VAL A 93 -4.50 -11.02 1.12
CA VAL A 93 -3.67 -9.81 1.10
C VAL A 93 -3.02 -9.67 2.46
N THR A 94 -1.70 -9.70 2.50
CA THR A 94 -0.93 -9.65 3.75
C THR A 94 -0.05 -8.43 3.80
N LEU A 95 -0.17 -7.65 4.87
CA LEU A 95 0.79 -6.63 5.22
C LEU A 95 1.88 -7.23 6.11
N LEU A 96 3.14 -7.06 5.70
CA LEU A 96 4.25 -7.80 6.32
C LEU A 96 5.04 -7.01 7.36
N ALA A 97 4.77 -5.70 7.49
CA ALA A 97 5.54 -4.81 8.35
C ALA A 97 4.63 -3.94 9.21
N SER A 98 4.74 -4.02 10.53
CA SER A 98 3.98 -3.18 11.45
C SER A 98 4.58 -1.76 11.60
N ASN A 99 3.75 -0.83 12.07
CA ASN A 99 4.18 0.42 12.69
C ASN A 99 3.98 0.34 14.21
N SER A 100 4.52 1.31 14.94
CA SER A 100 4.42 1.40 16.40
C SER A 100 3.11 2.03 16.91
N HIS A 101 2.10 2.17 16.04
CA HIS A 101 0.87 2.91 16.36
C HIS A 101 -0.38 2.26 15.80
N ASN A 102 -1.52 2.64 16.38
CA ASN A 102 -2.82 2.13 15.94
C ASN A 102 -3.29 2.78 14.63
N MET A 103 -4.31 2.18 14.01
CA MET A 103 -4.88 2.66 12.75
C MET A 103 -5.63 3.98 12.92
N PHE A 104 -6.33 4.17 14.04
CA PHE A 104 -7.15 5.36 14.26
C PHE A 104 -6.31 6.64 14.29
N SER A 105 -5.25 6.66 15.10
CA SER A 105 -4.46 7.86 15.33
C SER A 105 -3.68 8.33 14.10
N ALA A 106 -3.31 7.40 13.21
CA ALA A 106 -2.61 7.69 11.97
C ALA A 106 -3.53 7.82 10.74
N THR A 107 -4.85 7.81 10.93
CA THR A 107 -5.84 7.98 9.87
C THR A 107 -6.49 9.36 9.94
N HIS A 108 -6.41 10.12 8.85
CA HIS A 108 -7.03 11.43 8.80
C HIS A 108 -8.54 11.32 9.04
N PRO A 109 -9.15 12.17 9.90
CA PRO A 109 -10.54 12.04 10.30
C PRO A 109 -11.53 11.96 9.13
N LYS A 110 -11.28 12.72 8.06
CA LYS A 110 -12.14 12.73 6.86
C LYS A 110 -12.08 11.44 6.04
N MET A 111 -11.01 10.63 6.14
CA MET A 111 -10.95 9.36 5.43
C MET A 111 -12.03 8.39 5.94
N PHE A 112 -12.39 8.47 7.23
CA PHE A 112 -13.47 7.66 7.79
C PHE A 112 -14.84 7.93 7.14
N GLU A 113 -15.04 9.07 6.48
CA GLU A 113 -16.25 9.36 5.71
C GLU A 113 -16.38 8.47 4.47
N CYS A 114 -15.25 7.99 3.91
CA CYS A 114 -15.22 7.01 2.81
C CYS A 114 -15.45 5.57 3.28
N PHE A 115 -15.44 5.33 4.61
CA PHE A 115 -15.64 4.03 5.22
C PHE A 115 -16.77 4.10 6.27
N PRO A 116 -18.01 4.41 5.86
CA PRO A 116 -19.11 4.72 6.79
C PRO A 116 -19.47 3.55 7.73
N HIS A 117 -19.18 2.31 7.33
CA HIS A 117 -19.47 1.11 8.11
C HIS A 117 -18.32 0.63 9.00
N ILE A 118 -17.16 1.30 8.97
CA ILE A 118 -16.01 0.89 9.77
C ILE A 118 -16.26 1.09 11.26
N ASN A 119 -16.00 0.05 12.04
CA ASN A 119 -15.98 0.16 13.49
C ASN A 119 -14.72 0.92 13.96
N LYS A 120 -14.87 2.22 14.25
CA LYS A 120 -13.77 3.07 14.75
C LYS A 120 -13.13 2.52 16.04
N LYS A 121 -13.88 1.87 16.94
CA LYS A 121 -13.29 1.27 18.16
C LYS A 121 -12.29 0.16 17.81
N SER A 122 -12.56 -0.62 16.77
CA SER A 122 -11.62 -1.64 16.29
C SER A 122 -10.33 -0.99 15.77
N THR A 123 -10.41 0.13 15.07
CA THR A 123 -9.22 0.83 14.54
C THR A 123 -8.30 1.41 15.63
N ILE A 124 -8.83 1.68 16.83
CA ILE A 124 -8.02 2.09 17.99
C ILE A 124 -7.25 0.89 18.56
N LYS A 125 -7.86 -0.31 18.52
CA LYS A 125 -7.27 -1.56 19.04
C LYS A 125 -6.32 -2.25 18.06
N SER A 126 -6.41 -1.93 16.77
CA SER A 126 -5.61 -2.57 15.73
C SER A 126 -4.39 -1.74 15.38
N THR A 127 -3.22 -2.38 15.36
CA THR A 127 -1.96 -1.79 14.88
C THR A 127 -2.05 -1.50 13.38
N GLN A 128 -1.53 -0.35 12.96
CA GLN A 128 -1.42 -0.02 11.55
C GLN A 128 -0.17 -0.65 10.95
N TYR A 129 -0.33 -1.37 9.86
CA TYR A 129 0.77 -1.97 9.11
C TYR A 129 1.14 -1.12 7.90
N LYS A 130 2.37 -1.25 7.42
CA LYS A 130 2.93 -0.51 6.29
C LYS A 130 2.42 -1.06 4.97
N SER A 131 2.11 -0.15 4.04
CA SER A 131 1.78 -0.44 2.64
C SER A 131 3.00 -0.64 1.75
N GLY A 132 4.22 -0.43 2.25
CA GLY A 132 5.45 -0.61 1.49
C GLY A 132 5.94 -2.06 1.39
N LEU A 133 5.24 -3.02 1.98
CA LEU A 133 5.56 -4.43 1.82
C LEU A 133 4.29 -5.27 1.95
N ILE A 134 3.73 -5.67 0.81
CA ILE A 134 2.42 -6.32 0.71
C ILE A 134 2.53 -7.56 -0.17
N LEU A 135 2.00 -8.69 0.30
CA LEU A 135 1.79 -9.87 -0.52
C LEU A 135 0.32 -9.96 -0.92
N TRP A 136 0.04 -10.12 -2.19
CA TRP A 136 -1.30 -10.35 -2.75
C TRP A 136 -1.35 -11.74 -3.35
N ILE A 137 -2.40 -12.50 -3.06
CA ILE A 137 -2.71 -13.77 -3.67
C ILE A 137 -3.82 -13.53 -4.71
N GLY A 138 -3.65 -14.13 -5.89
CA GLY A 138 -4.60 -14.01 -6.98
C GLY A 138 -5.90 -14.76 -6.66
N SER A 139 -6.87 -14.05 -6.08
CA SER A 139 -8.18 -14.59 -5.72
C SER A 139 -9.28 -13.55 -5.89
N GLU A 140 -10.53 -13.98 -5.81
CA GLU A 140 -11.69 -13.07 -5.88
C GLU A 140 -11.68 -12.06 -4.73
N ILE A 141 -11.35 -12.49 -3.50
CA ILE A 141 -11.26 -11.60 -2.34
C ILE A 141 -10.08 -10.64 -2.46
N GLY A 142 -8.90 -11.10 -2.91
CA GLY A 142 -7.75 -10.24 -3.16
C GLY A 142 -8.04 -9.18 -4.23
N TRP A 143 -8.79 -9.56 -5.27
CA TRP A 143 -9.25 -8.63 -6.30
C TRP A 143 -10.27 -7.62 -5.77
N LYS A 144 -11.24 -8.05 -4.97
CA LYS A 144 -12.20 -7.16 -4.30
C LYS A 144 -11.47 -6.11 -3.46
N ILE A 145 -10.49 -6.52 -2.66
CA ILE A 145 -9.65 -5.62 -1.85
C ILE A 145 -8.88 -4.65 -2.74
N THR A 146 -8.23 -5.15 -3.80
CA THR A 146 -7.47 -4.33 -4.75
C THR A 146 -8.35 -3.26 -5.40
N LYS A 147 -9.54 -3.64 -5.88
CA LYS A 147 -10.50 -2.72 -6.50
C LYS A 147 -10.94 -1.63 -5.52
N ARG A 148 -11.24 -1.98 -4.27
CA ARG A 148 -11.59 -1.00 -3.22
C ARG A 148 -10.42 -0.04 -2.94
N PHE A 149 -9.20 -0.56 -2.88
CA PHE A 149 -8.00 0.22 -2.61
C PHE A 149 -7.72 1.23 -3.74
N VAL A 150 -7.75 0.78 -4.99
CA VAL A 150 -7.57 1.63 -6.18
C VAL A 150 -8.70 2.66 -6.27
N THR A 151 -9.95 2.29 -6.01
CA THR A 151 -11.08 3.22 -6.01
C THR A 151 -10.89 4.34 -4.97
N CYS A 152 -10.41 4.00 -3.77
CA CYS A 152 -10.07 5.00 -2.76
C CYS A 152 -8.91 5.90 -3.23
N ALA A 153 -7.87 5.34 -3.84
CA ALA A 153 -6.73 6.13 -4.35
C ALA A 153 -7.14 7.15 -5.42
N LEU A 154 -8.10 6.79 -6.27
CA LEU A 154 -8.63 7.65 -7.33
C LEU A 154 -9.67 8.66 -6.82
N HIS A 155 -10.17 8.54 -5.59
CA HIS A 155 -11.16 9.46 -5.05
C HIS A 155 -10.51 10.54 -4.16
N PRO A 156 -10.58 11.83 -4.53
CA PRO A 156 -9.95 12.91 -3.77
C PRO A 156 -10.40 13.01 -2.31
N LYS A 157 -11.64 12.59 -2.01
CA LYS A 157 -12.18 12.56 -0.64
C LYS A 157 -11.67 11.38 0.20
N CYS A 158 -10.93 10.44 -0.37
CA CYS A 158 -10.40 9.29 0.37
C CYS A 158 -8.92 9.51 0.70
N MET A 159 -8.06 9.71 -0.32
CA MET A 159 -6.61 9.85 -0.14
C MET A 159 -6.06 11.28 -0.34
N GLY A 160 -6.91 12.28 -0.64
CA GLY A 160 -6.48 13.62 -1.06
C GLY A 160 -6.63 14.73 0.00
N HIS A 161 -6.72 14.41 1.28
CA HIS A 161 -6.98 15.44 2.31
C HIS A 161 -5.74 16.29 2.63
N PRO A 162 -5.84 17.63 2.61
CA PRO A 162 -4.73 18.49 3.04
C PRO A 162 -4.56 18.49 4.57
N GLY A 163 -3.43 19.02 5.05
CA GLY A 163 -3.21 19.30 6.47
C GLY A 163 -2.61 18.15 7.30
N SER A 164 -2.23 17.05 6.65
CA SER A 164 -1.50 15.96 7.30
C SER A 164 0.00 16.10 7.06
N THR A 165 0.81 15.74 8.06
CA THR A 165 2.28 15.67 7.92
C THR A 165 2.75 14.23 7.73
N VAL A 166 4.04 14.06 7.44
CA VAL A 166 4.68 12.74 7.38
C VAL A 166 4.91 12.15 8.78
N ASN A 167 5.19 13.01 9.78
CA ASN A 167 5.59 12.59 11.12
C ASN A 167 4.45 12.75 12.12
N CYS A 168 4.12 11.67 12.82
CA CYS A 168 3.09 11.66 13.85
C CYS A 168 3.54 12.39 15.11
N ASP A 169 2.62 13.12 15.75
CA ASP A 169 2.81 13.57 17.11
C ASP A 169 2.80 12.36 18.05
N TYR A 170 3.99 12.00 18.53
CA TYR A 170 4.22 10.86 19.40
C TYR A 170 3.48 10.99 20.75
N ASN A 171 3.36 12.20 21.30
CA ASN A 171 2.65 12.42 22.56
C ASN A 171 1.16 12.18 22.39
N LEU A 172 0.57 12.69 21.31
CA LEU A 172 -0.84 12.41 20.99
C LEU A 172 -1.06 10.92 20.76
N MET A 173 -0.17 10.27 20.02
CA MET A 173 -0.29 8.87 19.66
C MET A 173 -0.24 7.91 20.87
N THR A 174 0.65 8.19 21.83
CA THR A 174 0.85 7.33 23.01
C THR A 174 -0.10 7.63 24.15
N LYS A 175 -0.37 8.92 24.44
CA LYS A 175 -1.23 9.32 25.56
C LYS A 175 -2.71 9.38 25.17
N PHE A 176 -3.02 9.63 23.90
CA PHE A 176 -4.37 9.81 23.39
C PHE A 176 -4.61 8.98 22.12
N PRO A 177 -4.54 7.62 22.20
CA PRO A 177 -4.61 6.75 21.03
C PRO A 177 -5.93 6.84 20.26
N ASN A 178 -6.97 7.46 20.84
CA ASN A 178 -8.26 7.76 20.25
C ASN A 178 -8.35 9.18 19.63
N ARG A 179 -7.21 9.84 19.41
CA ARG A 179 -7.12 11.13 18.72
C ARG A 179 -6.24 11.01 17.49
N PHE A 180 -6.56 11.81 16.48
CA PHE A 180 -5.72 11.95 15.29
C PHE A 180 -4.39 12.62 15.68
N SER A 181 -3.27 12.03 15.28
CA SER A 181 -1.91 12.45 15.64
C SER A 181 -1.29 13.43 14.64
N GLY A 182 -2.07 14.02 13.73
CA GLY A 182 -1.61 15.04 12.78
C GLY A 182 -0.81 14.51 11.58
N CYS A 183 -0.49 13.22 11.55
CA CYS A 183 0.19 12.57 10.44
C CYS A 183 -0.75 11.70 9.62
N HIS A 184 -0.43 11.47 8.35
CA HIS A 184 -1.18 10.51 7.57
C HIS A 184 -0.39 9.94 6.39
N ARG A 185 -0.38 8.61 6.30
CA ARG A 185 0.05 7.87 5.12
C ARG A 185 -1.20 7.31 4.46
N PHE A 186 -1.72 8.01 3.46
CA PHE A 186 -3.06 7.77 2.90
C PHE A 186 -3.24 6.34 2.37
N ASP A 187 -2.27 5.87 1.60
CA ASP A 187 -2.20 4.51 1.08
C ASP A 187 -2.22 3.46 2.22
N GLN A 188 -1.40 3.69 3.24
CA GLN A 188 -1.28 2.83 4.40
C GLN A 188 -2.62 2.74 5.16
N SER A 189 -3.22 3.87 5.49
CA SER A 189 -4.49 3.91 6.21
C SER A 189 -5.61 3.26 5.43
N ALA A 190 -5.80 3.63 4.16
CA ALA A 190 -6.89 3.10 3.35
C ALA A 190 -6.83 1.58 3.24
N LEU A 191 -5.65 1.02 2.95
CA LEU A 191 -5.50 -0.44 2.83
C LEU A 191 -5.77 -1.14 4.17
N ASN A 192 -5.27 -0.60 5.28
CA ASN A 192 -5.54 -1.18 6.60
C ASN A 192 -7.03 -1.15 6.96
N LEU A 193 -7.76 -0.07 6.63
CA LEU A 193 -9.21 0.02 6.88
C LEU A 193 -9.99 -0.99 6.03
N ILE A 194 -9.65 -1.12 4.74
CA ILE A 194 -10.27 -2.12 3.85
C ILE A 194 -10.06 -3.52 4.40
N LEU A 195 -8.81 -3.88 4.72
CA LEU A 195 -8.48 -5.21 5.23
C LEU A 195 -9.13 -5.50 6.57
N LEU A 196 -9.21 -4.50 7.46
CA LEU A 196 -9.86 -4.67 8.76
C LEU A 196 -11.37 -4.93 8.61
N GLU A 197 -12.03 -4.28 7.66
CA GLU A 197 -13.45 -4.53 7.39
C GLU A 197 -13.67 -5.91 6.75
N GLU A 198 -12.89 -6.25 5.72
CA GLU A 198 -12.97 -7.54 5.02
C GLU A 198 -12.66 -8.73 5.95
N SER A 199 -11.74 -8.55 6.90
CA SER A 199 -11.40 -9.57 7.91
C SER A 199 -12.38 -9.63 9.09
N LYS A 200 -13.51 -8.93 9.02
CA LYS A 200 -14.48 -8.83 10.12
C LYS A 200 -13.81 -8.40 11.43
N TYR A 201 -12.91 -7.43 11.34
CA TYR A 201 -12.17 -6.82 12.44
C TYR A 201 -11.17 -7.76 13.15
N ARG A 202 -10.67 -8.78 12.46
CA ARG A 202 -9.62 -9.68 12.96
C ARG A 202 -8.29 -9.33 12.29
N SER A 203 -7.45 -8.55 12.97
CA SER A 203 -6.21 -8.04 12.35
C SER A 203 -5.18 -9.12 12.05
N SER A 204 -5.15 -10.20 12.85
CA SER A 204 -4.30 -11.37 12.61
C SER A 204 -4.57 -12.07 11.27
N GLN A 205 -5.70 -11.80 10.63
CA GLN A 205 -6.05 -12.39 9.34
C GLN A 205 -5.42 -11.69 8.14
N PHE A 206 -4.74 -10.56 8.30
CA PHE A 206 -4.09 -9.86 7.17
C PHE A 206 -2.70 -9.31 7.52
N GLN A 207 -2.17 -9.73 8.66
CA GLN A 207 -0.94 -9.20 9.25
C GLN A 207 -0.02 -10.36 9.62
N ILE A 208 1.21 -10.33 9.11
CA ILE A 208 2.28 -11.22 9.56
C ILE A 208 3.46 -10.33 9.90
N GLU A 209 3.99 -10.46 11.12
CA GLU A 209 5.28 -9.85 11.43
C GLU A 209 6.39 -10.78 10.96
N SER A 210 7.30 -10.25 10.15
CA SER A 210 8.48 -10.99 9.72
C SER A 210 9.74 -10.17 9.98
N ASN A 211 10.72 -10.81 10.63
CA ASN A 211 12.05 -10.27 10.84
C ASN A 211 12.96 -10.43 9.62
N ALA A 212 12.43 -11.00 8.52
CA ALA A 212 13.20 -11.35 7.34
C ALA A 212 13.60 -10.15 6.46
N PHE A 213 13.12 -8.97 6.78
CA PHE A 213 13.44 -7.76 6.04
C PHE A 213 13.75 -6.61 7.00
N LYS A 214 14.53 -5.66 6.50
CA LYS A 214 14.85 -4.41 7.18
C LYS A 214 14.43 -3.25 6.28
N ILE A 215 13.95 -2.18 6.91
CA ILE A 215 13.58 -0.95 6.21
C ILE A 215 14.74 0.02 6.35
N ARG A 216 15.39 0.36 5.22
CA ARG A 216 16.47 1.35 5.16
C ARG A 216 16.03 2.55 4.32
N ARG A 217 15.87 3.69 4.99
CA ARG A 217 15.57 4.99 4.37
C ARG A 217 16.82 5.87 4.51
N ASN A 218 17.17 6.61 3.47
CA ASN A 218 18.32 7.54 3.43
C ASN A 218 19.72 6.91 3.54
N SER A 219 19.95 5.70 3.01
CA SER A 219 21.33 5.30 2.71
C SER A 219 21.78 6.06 1.45
N LYS A 220 22.67 7.05 1.60
CA LYS A 220 23.49 7.48 0.45
C LYS A 220 24.05 6.21 -0.18
N LEU A 221 23.77 5.99 -1.47
CA LEU A 221 24.44 4.95 -2.24
C LEU A 221 25.95 5.23 -2.06
N LYS A 222 26.64 4.33 -1.34
CA LYS A 222 28.10 4.27 -1.38
C LYS A 222 28.48 3.46 -2.59
#